data_AF-A0A7S1H9G4-F1
#
_entry.id   AF-A0A7S1H9G4-F1
#
_cell.length_a   1.000
_cell.length_b   1.000
_cell.length_c   1.000
_cell.angle_alpha   90.00
_cell.angle_beta   90.00
_cell.angle_gamma   90.00
#
_symmetry.space_group_name_H-M   'P 1'
#
loop_
_entity.id
_entity.type
_entity.pdbx_description
1 polymer ?
#
loop_
_entity_poly.entity_id
_entity_poly.type
_entity_poly.pdbx_seq_one_letter_code
_entity_poly.pdbx_strand_id
1 'polypeptide(L)'
;GAGDRKSLAEGLMEGSVDVFKRIGLIDFPEPGDEDDEMLVEEEEQERDPDRDVFRIVPGLCVGGSRDASNARVLRANDITHVLDLTGDGEPAAGVKNLVVCLDPGGDLAHHLPTCLRFIEEGRRGGGVLV
;
A
#
# COMPACT_ATOMS: atom_id res chain seq x y z
N GLY A 1 5.45 -12.37 -36.73
CA GLY A 1 4.39 -12.76 -35.81
C GLY A 1 4.78 -12.31 -34.42
N ALA A 2 4.37 -11.11 -34.05
CA ALA A 2 4.56 -10.55 -32.72
C ALA A 2 3.42 -9.54 -32.53
N GLY A 3 2.38 -9.97 -31.85
CA GLY A 3 1.21 -9.16 -31.51
C GLY A 3 0.66 -9.67 -30.18
N ASP A 4 0.20 -8.73 -29.37
CA ASP A 4 -0.73 -8.93 -28.26
C ASP A 4 -0.17 -9.49 -26.94
N ARG A 5 0.70 -8.69 -26.31
CA ARG A 5 0.85 -8.68 -24.84
C ARG A 5 0.59 -7.31 -24.19
N LYS A 6 0.17 -6.31 -24.96
CA LYS A 6 -0.12 -4.95 -24.44
C LYS A 6 -1.57 -4.76 -23.96
N SER A 7 -2.51 -5.59 -24.40
CA SER A 7 -3.95 -5.34 -24.17
C SER A 7 -4.50 -5.84 -22.82
N LEU A 8 -3.73 -6.57 -22.00
CA LEU A 8 -4.22 -7.13 -20.73
C LEU A 8 -3.91 -6.26 -19.50
N ALA A 9 -3.01 -5.29 -19.62
CA ALA A 9 -2.65 -4.40 -18.51
C ALA A 9 -3.63 -3.23 -18.32
N GLU A 10 -4.34 -2.83 -19.39
CA GLU A 10 -5.27 -1.69 -19.34
C GLU A 10 -6.59 -2.03 -18.63
N GLY A 11 -7.02 -3.30 -18.65
CA GLY A 11 -8.29 -3.72 -18.01
C GLY A 11 -8.23 -3.89 -16.49
N LEU A 12 -7.04 -4.00 -15.89
CA LEU A 12 -6.90 -4.21 -14.43
C LEU A 12 -6.83 -2.91 -13.62
N MET A 13 -6.59 -1.77 -14.27
CA MET A 13 -6.54 -0.48 -13.57
C MET A 13 -7.92 0.17 -13.42
N GLU A 14 -8.90 -0.13 -14.27
CA GLU A 14 -10.24 0.49 -14.16
C GLU A 14 -11.04 0.00 -12.94
N GLY A 15 -10.89 -1.26 -12.54
CA GLY A 15 -11.71 -1.84 -11.46
C GLY A 15 -11.34 -1.37 -10.04
N SER A 16 -10.07 -1.06 -9.80
CA SER A 16 -9.58 -0.70 -8.46
C SER A 16 -9.81 0.78 -8.11
N VAL A 17 -9.84 1.65 -9.12
CA VAL A 17 -10.05 3.10 -8.97
C VAL A 17 -11.49 3.42 -8.54
N ASP A 18 -12.44 2.56 -8.92
CA ASP A 18 -13.86 2.75 -8.65
C ASP A 18 -14.24 2.56 -7.17
N VAL A 19 -13.48 1.74 -6.44
CA VAL A 19 -13.69 1.53 -4.99
C VAL A 19 -13.31 2.78 -4.20
N PHE A 20 -12.22 3.46 -4.58
CA PHE A 20 -11.73 4.66 -3.90
C PHE A 20 -12.60 5.89 -4.16
N LYS A 21 -13.19 6.01 -5.36
CA LYS A 21 -14.21 7.03 -5.65
C LYS A 21 -15.46 6.87 -4.78
N ARG A 22 -15.88 5.62 -4.53
CA ARG A 22 -17.13 5.30 -3.81
C ARG A 22 -17.08 5.58 -2.29
N ILE A 23 -15.88 5.70 -1.72
CA ILE A 23 -15.65 6.02 -0.30
C ILE A 23 -15.26 7.48 -0.04
N GLY A 24 -15.23 8.34 -1.08
CA GLY A 24 -15.08 9.79 -0.94
C GLY A 24 -13.72 10.27 -0.41
N LEU A 25 -12.65 9.50 -0.65
CA LEU A 25 -11.31 9.81 -0.11
C LEU A 25 -10.45 10.68 -1.03
N ILE A 26 -10.83 10.86 -2.30
CA ILE A 26 -10.01 11.58 -3.29
C ILE A 26 -10.94 12.35 -4.24
N ASP A 27 -10.76 13.67 -4.29
CA ASP A 27 -11.31 14.54 -5.33
C ASP A 27 -10.29 14.56 -6.48
N PHE A 28 -10.63 13.94 -7.62
CA PHE A 28 -9.86 14.09 -8.85
C PHE A 28 -10.50 15.20 -9.70
N PRO A 29 -9.73 16.16 -10.22
CA PRO A 29 -10.26 17.13 -11.18
C PRO A 29 -10.78 16.41 -12.43
N GLU A 30 -11.92 16.85 -12.96
CA GLU A 30 -12.49 16.26 -14.18
C GLU A 30 -11.52 16.40 -15.36
N PRO A 31 -11.38 15.36 -16.21
CA PRO A 31 -10.52 15.45 -17.38
C PRO A 31 -11.17 16.40 -18.38
N GLY A 32 -10.51 17.52 -18.63
CA GLY A 32 -10.80 18.35 -19.80
C GLY A 32 -10.36 17.60 -21.06
N ASP A 33 -11.26 17.56 -22.04
CA ASP A 33 -10.96 17.09 -23.39
C ASP A 33 -9.87 18.00 -23.98
N GLU A 34 -8.69 17.45 -24.27
CA GLU A 34 -7.89 17.80 -25.45
C GLU A 34 -6.62 16.94 -25.52
N ASP A 35 -6.44 16.33 -26.68
CA ASP A 35 -5.34 15.46 -27.07
C ASP A 35 -4.00 16.17 -26.96
N ASP A 36 -3.16 15.79 -26.00
CA ASP A 36 -1.72 15.99 -26.07
C ASP A 36 -1.05 14.73 -25.53
N GLU A 37 -0.23 14.10 -26.38
CA GLU A 37 0.63 12.98 -26.01
C GLU A 37 1.63 13.43 -24.93
N MET A 38 1.19 13.42 -23.67
CA MET A 38 2.07 13.61 -22.53
C MET A 38 2.86 12.33 -22.33
N LEU A 39 4.12 12.35 -22.77
CA LEU A 39 5.16 11.51 -22.20
C LEU A 39 5.16 11.76 -20.69
N VAL A 40 4.49 10.90 -19.93
CA VAL A 40 4.72 10.77 -18.50
C VAL A 40 6.14 10.26 -18.37
N GLU A 41 7.09 11.20 -18.30
CA GLU A 41 8.31 10.96 -17.59
C GLU A 41 7.86 10.56 -16.19
N GLU A 42 7.92 9.26 -15.90
CA GLU A 42 7.78 8.74 -14.55
C GLU A 42 8.88 9.43 -13.75
N GLU A 43 8.57 10.60 -13.18
CA GLU A 43 9.41 11.23 -12.19
C GLU A 43 9.49 10.21 -11.06
N GLU A 44 10.56 9.42 -11.07
CA GLU A 44 11.06 8.70 -9.90
C GLU A 44 11.39 9.77 -8.88
N GLN A 45 10.35 10.25 -8.21
CA GLN A 45 10.40 11.24 -7.17
C GLN A 45 11.33 10.64 -6.13
N GLU A 46 12.56 11.16 -6.06
CA GLU A 46 13.59 10.75 -5.10
C GLU A 46 12.94 10.76 -3.72
N ARG A 47 12.52 9.58 -3.26
CA ARG A 47 11.77 9.45 -2.01
C ARG A 47 12.74 9.74 -0.90
N ASP A 48 12.53 10.88 -0.26
CA ASP A 48 13.24 11.33 0.93
C ASP A 48 13.39 10.16 1.92
N PRO A 49 14.63 9.75 2.27
CA PRO A 49 14.87 8.66 3.20
C PRO A 49 14.37 8.95 4.63
N ASP A 50 14.00 10.21 4.92
CA ASP A 50 13.38 10.64 6.17
C ASP A 50 11.85 10.81 6.06
N ARG A 51 11.21 10.34 4.97
CA ARG A 51 9.75 10.42 4.84
C ARG A 51 9.07 9.59 5.92
N ASP A 52 8.43 10.28 6.86
CA ASP A 52 7.57 9.68 7.88
C ASP A 52 6.47 8.82 7.21
N VAL A 53 6.21 7.64 7.79
CA VAL A 53 5.10 6.77 7.39
C VAL A 53 3.78 7.54 7.35
N PHE A 54 2.91 7.21 6.41
CA PHE A 54 1.65 7.92 6.27
C PHE A 54 0.65 7.46 7.34
N ARG A 55 0.42 8.30 8.35
CA ARG A 55 -0.50 7.98 9.45
C ARG A 55 -1.95 8.15 9.01
N ILE A 56 -2.71 7.06 9.01
CA ILE A 56 -4.14 7.04 8.64
C ILE A 56 -5.00 7.46 9.83
N VAL A 57 -4.80 6.79 10.96
CA VAL A 57 -5.48 7.03 12.24
C VAL A 57 -4.52 6.70 13.39
N PRO A 58 -4.81 7.10 14.64
CA PRO A 58 -3.98 6.68 15.77
C PRO A 58 -3.78 5.16 15.83
N GLY A 59 -2.51 4.74 15.84
CA GLY A 59 -2.08 3.35 15.84
C GLY A 59 -2.08 2.65 14.47
N LEU A 60 -2.37 3.33 13.36
CA LEU A 60 -2.34 2.74 12.02
C LEU A 60 -1.62 3.66 11.02
N CYS A 61 -0.58 3.13 10.40
CA CYS A 61 0.21 3.79 9.38
C CYS A 61 0.30 2.94 8.12
N VAL A 62 0.53 3.58 6.98
CA VAL A 62 0.84 2.94 5.70
C VAL A 62 2.25 3.35 5.29
N GLY A 63 3.06 2.40 4.85
CA GLY A 63 4.45 2.66 4.45
C GLY A 63 4.98 1.68 3.41
N GLY A 64 6.27 1.78 3.11
CA GLY A 64 6.97 0.86 2.23
C GLY A 64 7.78 -0.20 2.98
N SER A 65 8.36 -1.13 2.22
CA SER A 65 9.25 -2.18 2.75
C SER A 65 10.50 -1.62 3.47
N ARG A 66 10.97 -0.42 3.06
CA ARG A 66 12.05 0.29 3.76
C ARG A 66 11.65 0.74 5.17
N ASP A 67 10.39 1.12 5.38
CA ASP A 67 9.89 1.55 6.68
C ASP A 67 9.72 0.35 7.61
N ALA A 68 9.23 -0.77 7.06
CA ALA A 68 9.09 -2.04 7.77
C ALA A 68 10.43 -2.56 8.32
N SER A 69 11.52 -2.40 7.57
CA SER A 69 12.86 -2.81 7.99
C SER A 69 13.60 -1.77 8.86
N ASN A 70 13.10 -0.53 8.94
CA ASN A 70 13.74 0.55 9.68
C ASN A 70 13.28 0.63 11.15
N ALA A 71 14.08 0.04 12.03
CA ALA A 71 13.81 0.05 13.48
C ALA A 71 13.62 1.45 14.10
N ARG A 72 14.20 2.51 13.52
CA ARG A 72 14.01 3.88 14.03
C ARG A 72 12.61 4.40 13.71
N VAL A 73 12.15 4.20 12.47
CA VAL A 73 10.81 4.60 12.01
C VAL A 73 9.72 3.87 12.79
N LEU A 74 9.89 2.55 12.97
CA LEU A 74 8.94 1.75 13.74
C LEU A 74 8.85 2.22 15.20
N ARG A 75 9.99 2.47 15.86
CA ARG A 75 10.01 2.97 17.25
C ARG A 75 9.45 4.39 17.37
N ALA A 76 9.76 5.28 16.43
CA ALA A 76 9.26 6.65 16.44
C ALA A 76 7.72 6.72 16.31
N ASN A 77 7.11 5.70 15.71
CA ASN A 77 5.66 5.59 15.52
C ASN A 77 4.99 4.55 16.43
N ASP A 78 5.71 4.06 17.46
CA ASP A 78 5.25 3.02 18.39
C ASP A 78 4.73 1.75 17.69
N ILE A 79 5.27 1.43 16.51
CA ILE A 79 4.84 0.30 15.69
C ILE A 79 5.38 -1.00 16.28
N THR A 80 4.46 -1.92 16.54
CA THR A 80 4.75 -3.25 17.11
C THR A 80 4.34 -4.38 16.16
N HIS A 81 3.57 -4.06 15.12
CA HIS A 81 3.04 -5.00 14.15
C HIS A 81 3.25 -4.47 12.72
N VAL A 82 3.65 -5.36 11.82
CA VAL A 82 3.76 -5.09 10.38
C VAL A 82 2.87 -6.08 9.64
N LEU A 83 1.99 -5.57 8.79
CA LEU A 83 1.16 -6.34 7.86
C LEU A 83 1.75 -6.16 6.46
N ASP A 84 2.48 -7.16 5.98
CA ASP A 84 3.10 -7.13 4.67
C ASP A 84 2.19 -7.78 3.62
N LEU A 85 1.78 -6.99 2.63
CA LEU A 85 0.96 -7.46 1.49
C LEU A 85 1.80 -7.75 0.23
N THR A 86 3.08 -7.38 0.20
CA THR A 86 3.96 -7.63 -0.95
C THR A 86 4.73 -8.94 -0.79
N GLY A 87 4.98 -9.36 0.45
CA GLY A 87 5.75 -10.56 0.78
C GLY A 87 7.26 -10.38 0.70
N ASP A 88 7.72 -9.15 0.46
CA ASP A 88 9.13 -8.80 0.31
C ASP A 88 9.68 -8.11 1.57
N GLY A 89 8.83 -7.85 2.55
CA GLY A 89 9.16 -7.13 3.77
C GLY A 89 9.79 -8.02 4.83
N GLU A 90 11.03 -7.72 5.20
CA GLU A 90 11.63 -8.21 6.46
C GLU A 90 11.49 -7.14 7.54
N PRO A 91 10.58 -7.29 8.50
CA PRO A 91 10.42 -6.28 9.54
C PRO A 91 11.60 -6.30 10.51
N ALA A 92 11.85 -5.14 11.13
CA ALA A 92 12.87 -5.04 12.14
C ALA A 92 12.63 -6.01 13.31
N ALA A 93 13.72 -6.48 13.94
CA ALA A 93 13.66 -7.42 15.04
C ALA A 93 12.79 -6.92 16.21
N GLY A 94 11.96 -7.81 16.75
CA GLY A 94 11.05 -7.52 17.87
C GLY A 94 9.66 -7.01 17.46
N VAL A 95 9.38 -6.92 16.16
CA VAL A 95 8.07 -6.56 15.59
C VAL A 95 7.37 -7.82 15.11
N LYS A 96 6.07 -7.95 15.39
CA LYS A 96 5.28 -9.07 14.87
C LYS A 96 4.99 -8.84 13.40
N ASN A 97 5.19 -9.86 12.57
CA ASN A 97 4.91 -9.80 11.14
C ASN A 97 3.70 -10.68 10.78
N LEU A 98 2.83 -10.16 9.94
CA LEU A 98 1.85 -10.96 9.20
C LEU A 98 2.08 -10.70 7.72
N VAL A 99 2.52 -11.74 7.00
CA VAL A 99 2.64 -11.70 5.54
C VAL A 99 1.39 -12.30 4.93
N VAL A 100 0.75 -11.58 4.02
CA VAL A 100 -0.36 -12.06 3.21
C VAL A 100 0.10 -12.13 1.76
N CYS A 101 0.40 -13.33 1.29
CA CYS A 101 0.70 -13.56 -0.12
C CYS A 101 -0.60 -13.43 -0.92
N LEU A 102 -0.74 -12.34 -1.67
CA LEU A 102 -1.80 -12.18 -2.65
C LEU A 102 -1.33 -12.80 -3.96
N ASP A 103 -1.93 -13.92 -4.36
CA ASP A 103 -1.71 -14.46 -5.70
C ASP A 103 -2.13 -13.41 -6.75
N PRO A 104 -1.58 -13.42 -7.98
CA PRO A 104 -2.05 -12.55 -9.05
C PRO A 104 -3.53 -12.85 -9.34
N GLY A 105 -4.42 -11.90 -9.00
CA GLY A 105 -5.88 -12.09 -9.06
C GLY A 105 -6.51 -12.72 -7.81
N GLY A 106 -5.72 -12.92 -6.75
CA GLY A 106 -6.15 -13.41 -5.45
C GLY A 106 -7.05 -12.42 -4.73
N ASP A 107 -8.07 -12.95 -4.07
CA ASP A 107 -9.08 -12.15 -3.38
C ASP A 107 -8.59 -11.75 -1.97
N LEU A 108 -8.20 -10.47 -1.83
CA LEU A 108 -7.89 -9.88 -0.53
C LEU A 108 -9.04 -10.06 0.47
N ALA A 109 -10.30 -10.14 0.00
CA ALA A 109 -11.46 -10.29 0.87
C ALA A 109 -11.41 -11.58 1.69
N HIS A 110 -10.79 -12.65 1.19
CA HIS A 110 -10.60 -13.88 1.96
C HIS A 110 -9.65 -13.67 3.16
N HIS A 111 -8.69 -12.76 3.03
CA HIS A 111 -7.70 -12.46 4.07
C HIS A 111 -8.13 -11.32 4.99
N LEU A 112 -9.09 -10.48 4.57
CA LEU A 112 -9.58 -9.33 5.35
C LEU A 112 -9.90 -9.68 6.82
N PRO A 113 -10.61 -10.78 7.15
CA PRO A 113 -10.89 -11.10 8.56
C PRO A 113 -9.62 -11.27 9.40
N THR A 114 -8.58 -11.88 8.83
CA THR A 114 -7.29 -12.09 9.49
C THR A 114 -6.51 -10.78 9.58
N CYS A 115 -6.45 -10.01 8.50
CA CYS A 115 -5.78 -8.70 8.48
C CYS A 115 -6.40 -7.74 9.49
N LEU A 116 -7.74 -7.67 9.55
CA LEU A 116 -8.46 -6.79 10.48
C LEU A 116 -8.17 -7.18 11.94
N ARG A 117 -8.19 -8.48 12.26
CA ARG A 117 -7.84 -8.95 13.60
C ARG A 117 -6.40 -8.60 13.99
N PHE A 118 -5.47 -8.75 13.05
CA PHE A 118 -4.06 -8.39 13.26
C PHE A 118 -3.88 -6.88 13.46
N ILE A 119 -4.58 -6.07 12.68
CA ILE A 119 -4.61 -4.62 12.83
C ILE A 119 -5.19 -4.24 14.20
N GLU A 120 -6.30 -4.85 14.62
CA GLU A 120 -6.89 -4.60 15.94
C GLU A 120 -5.97 -4.98 17.10
N GLU A 121 -5.28 -6.12 17.00
CA GLU A 121 -4.30 -6.55 17.99
C GLU A 121 -3.15 -5.53 18.10
N GLY A 122 -2.57 -5.15 16.96
CA GLY A 122 -1.46 -4.21 16.95
C GLY A 122 -1.84 -2.83 17.44
N ARG A 123 -3.04 -2.34 17.08
CA ARG A 123 -3.56 -1.05 17.58
C ARG A 123 -3.81 -1.02 19.09
N ARG A 124 -4.07 -2.17 19.73
CA ARG A 124 -4.19 -2.26 21.19
C ARG A 124 -2.82 -2.29 21.89
N GLY A 125 -1.81 -2.85 21.23
CA GLY A 125 -0.45 -3.01 21.78
C GLY A 125 0.53 -1.91 21.40
N GLY A 126 0.14 -1.00 20.49
CA GLY A 126 0.97 0.06 19.94
C GLY A 126 0.41 0.51 18.58
N GLY A 127 1.26 0.47 17.56
CA GLY A 127 0.92 0.78 16.17
C GLY A 127 1.09 -0.39 15.21
N VAL A 128 0.41 -0.28 14.07
CA VAL A 128 0.50 -1.19 12.93
C VAL A 128 1.02 -0.40 11.73
N LEU A 129 2.01 -0.96 11.05
CA LEU A 129 2.37 -0.57 9.68
C LEU A 129 1.72 -1.55 8.72
N VAL A 130 1.04 -1.04 7.71
CA VAL A 130 0.60 -1.81 6.54
C VAL A 130 1.44 -1.40 5.34
#